data_AF-A0A835RMY1-F1
#
_entry.id   AF-A0A835RMY1-F1
#
_cell.length_a   1.000
_cell.length_b   1.000
_cell.length_c   1.000
_cell.angle_alpha   90.00
_cell.angle_beta   90.00
_cell.angle_gamma   90.00
#
_symmetry.space_group_name_H-M   'P 1'
#
loop_
_entity.id
_entity.type
_entity.pdbx_description
1 polymer ?
#
loop_
_entity_poly.entity_id
_entity_poly.type
_entity_poly.pdbx_seq_one_letter_code
_entity_poly.pdbx_strand_id
1 'polypeptide(L)'
;MEYTIVVAETADSPAALQYLAPYTLAALAEYFMYRERHTLIIYDDLSKQVQAYRQMSLLLRRPPGREAYPGDVFYLHSRLLERAAKLSSRLGEVSITALPIVETQSGDVFDVYSY
;
A
#
# COMPACT_ATOMS: atom_id res chain seq x y z
N MET A 1 18.07 -12.17 8.12
CA MET A 1 16.93 -11.26 8.36
C MET A 1 17.33 -10.03 9.21
N GLU A 2 18.60 -9.68 9.30
CA GLU A 2 19.09 -8.67 10.25
C GLU A 2 18.67 -7.23 9.92
N TYR A 3 18.30 -6.97 8.67
CA TYR A 3 17.91 -5.65 8.14
C TYR A 3 16.53 -5.66 7.49
N THR A 4 15.70 -6.65 7.83
CA THR A 4 14.39 -6.86 7.21
C THR A 4 13.31 -6.85 8.29
N ILE A 5 12.29 -6.01 8.11
CA ILE A 5 11.08 -6.04 8.91
C ILE A 5 9.97 -6.62 8.04
N VAL A 6 9.21 -7.55 8.60
CA VAL A 6 8.04 -8.14 7.94
C VAL A 6 6.81 -7.67 8.68
N VAL A 7 5.92 -6.97 7.97
CA VAL A 7 4.55 -6.69 8.42
C VAL A 7 3.66 -7.71 7.74
N ALA A 8 3.08 -8.62 8.52
CA ALA A 8 2.32 -9.75 8.00
C ALA A 8 0.87 -9.70 8.48
N GLU A 9 -0.04 -9.50 7.54
CA GLU A 9 -1.47 -9.67 7.73
C GLU A 9 -1.93 -10.77 6.78
N THR A 10 -2.31 -11.92 7.33
CA THR A 10 -2.72 -13.10 6.55
C THR A 10 -4.19 -13.03 6.16
N ALA A 11 -4.64 -13.96 5.32
CA ALA A 11 -6.04 -14.05 4.88
C ALA A 11 -7.05 -14.15 6.04
N ASP A 12 -6.64 -14.74 7.18
CA ASP A 12 -7.49 -14.87 8.37
C ASP A 12 -7.60 -13.56 9.18
N SER A 13 -6.77 -12.57 8.86
CA SER A 13 -6.73 -11.29 9.57
C SER A 13 -7.94 -10.44 9.18
N PRO A 14 -8.52 -9.65 10.11
CA PRO A 14 -9.62 -8.74 9.79
C PRO A 14 -9.28 -7.79 8.64
N ALA A 15 -10.28 -7.48 7.79
CA ALA A 15 -10.11 -6.55 6.66
C ALA A 15 -9.51 -5.20 7.06
N ALA A 16 -9.80 -4.72 8.28
CA ALA A 16 -9.22 -3.48 8.80
C ALA A 16 -7.68 -3.55 8.96
N LEU A 17 -7.14 -4.69 9.38
CA LEU A 17 -5.70 -4.85 9.53
C LEU A 17 -5.01 -5.03 8.18
N GLN A 18 -5.59 -5.85 7.28
CA GLN A 18 -5.09 -5.99 5.91
C GLN A 18 -5.04 -4.64 5.17
N TYR A 19 -6.06 -3.78 5.37
CA TYR A 19 -6.08 -2.42 4.87
C TYR A 19 -4.96 -1.53 5.45
N LEU A 20 -4.64 -1.68 6.74
CA LEU A 20 -3.63 -0.86 7.43
C LEU A 20 -2.19 -1.35 7.24
N ALA A 21 -1.97 -2.62 6.88
CA ALA A 21 -0.64 -3.20 6.78
C ALA A 21 0.33 -2.37 5.89
N PRO A 22 -0.06 -1.97 4.66
CA PRO A 22 0.82 -1.19 3.80
C PRO A 22 1.14 0.21 4.37
N TYR A 23 0.18 0.84 5.05
CA TYR A 23 0.43 2.12 5.72
C TYR A 23 1.40 2.00 6.90
N THR A 24 1.32 0.89 7.64
CA THR A 24 2.24 0.57 8.75
C THR A 24 3.65 0.38 8.21
N LEU A 25 3.79 -0.36 7.12
CA LEU A 25 5.08 -0.59 6.47
C LEU A 25 5.71 0.72 5.94
N ALA A 26 4.91 1.58 5.30
CA ALA A 26 5.35 2.89 4.86
C ALA A 26 5.80 3.79 6.02
N ALA A 27 5.09 3.78 7.15
CA ALA A 27 5.48 4.55 8.34
C ALA A 27 6.81 4.05 8.94
N LEU A 28 7.03 2.73 8.96
CA LEU A 28 8.30 2.14 9.40
C LEU A 28 9.46 2.55 8.48
N ALA A 29 9.24 2.52 7.16
CA ALA A 29 10.24 2.94 6.19
C ALA A 29 10.58 4.44 6.33
N GLU A 30 9.58 5.30 6.49
CA GLU A 30 9.78 6.72 6.77
C GLU A 30 10.60 6.97 8.03
N TYR A 31 10.33 6.21 9.11
CA TYR A 31 11.10 6.32 10.33
C TYR A 31 12.61 6.07 10.12
N PHE A 32 12.98 5.07 9.31
CA PHE A 32 14.38 4.84 8.97
C PHE A 32 14.91 5.87 7.95
N MET A 33 14.08 6.33 7.02
CA MET A 33 14.43 7.39 6.07
C MET A 33 14.83 8.67 6.81
N TYR A 34 14.01 9.14 7.75
CA TYR A 34 14.31 10.32 8.57
C TYR A 34 15.49 10.12 9.55
N ARG A 35 16.03 8.90 9.64
CA ARG A 35 17.26 8.57 10.36
C ARG A 35 18.44 8.32 9.42
N GLU A 36 18.42 9.01 8.28
CA GLU A 36 19.51 9.03 7.31
C GLU A 36 19.80 7.66 6.67
N ARG A 37 18.77 6.81 6.51
CA ARG A 37 18.90 5.50 5.84
C ARG A 37 18.08 5.41 4.56
N HIS A 38 18.63 4.73 3.56
CA HIS A 38 17.85 4.29 2.42
C HIS A 38 17.00 3.07 2.80
N THR A 39 15.75 3.03 2.34
CA THR A 39 14.83 1.94 2.63
C THR A 39 14.20 1.39 1.35
N LEU A 40 13.86 0.12 1.41
CA LEU A 40 13.13 -0.60 0.38
C LEU A 40 11.85 -1.17 0.99
N ILE A 41 10.73 -0.94 0.31
CA ILE A 41 9.42 -1.48 0.66
C ILE A 41 8.96 -2.39 -0.48
N ILE A 42 8.44 -3.55 -0.12
CA ILE A 42 7.73 -4.45 -1.04
C ILE A 42 6.31 -4.60 -0.52
N TYR A 43 5.32 -4.33 -1.36
CA TYR A 43 3.91 -4.57 -1.03
C TYR A 43 3.44 -5.82 -1.77
N ASP A 44 3.16 -6.89 -1.04
CA ASP A 44 2.74 -8.20 -1.59
C ASP A 44 1.39 -8.62 -0.95
N ASP A 45 0.26 -8.27 -1.53
CA ASP A 45 0.06 -7.43 -2.72
C ASP A 45 -0.98 -6.33 -2.46
N LEU A 46 -0.99 -5.31 -3.31
CA LEU A 46 -1.94 -4.20 -3.19
C LEU A 46 -3.36 -4.58 -3.66
N SER A 47 -3.51 -5.62 -4.49
CA SER A 47 -4.84 -6.11 -4.91
C SER A 47 -5.65 -6.59 -3.70
N LYS A 48 -5.02 -7.30 -2.76
CA LYS A 48 -5.64 -7.75 -1.50
C LYS A 48 -5.98 -6.59 -0.57
N GLN A 49 -5.13 -5.56 -0.51
CA GLN A 49 -5.43 -4.34 0.27
C GLN A 49 -6.71 -3.65 -0.23
N VAL A 50 -6.87 -3.55 -1.55
CA VAL A 50 -8.03 -2.93 -2.20
C VAL A 50 -9.30 -3.75 -1.96
N GLN A 51 -9.21 -5.08 -2.02
CA GLN A 51 -10.33 -5.97 -1.67
C GLN A 51 -10.77 -5.78 -0.21
N ALA A 52 -9.83 -5.64 0.72
CA ALA A 52 -10.12 -5.36 2.12
C ALA A 52 -10.80 -3.99 2.30
N TYR A 53 -10.32 -2.96 1.60
CA TYR A 53 -10.92 -1.62 1.62
C TYR A 53 -12.34 -1.61 1.06
N ARG A 54 -12.60 -2.39 0.00
CA ARG A 54 -13.94 -2.60 -0.56
C ARG A 54 -14.87 -3.23 0.47
N GLN A 55 -14.45 -4.32 1.11
CA GLN A 55 -15.25 -5.00 2.13
C GLN A 55 -15.64 -4.04 3.25
N MET A 56 -14.68 -3.27 3.77
CA MET A 56 -14.94 -2.26 4.80
C MET A 56 -15.93 -1.19 4.31
N SER A 57 -15.73 -0.67 3.10
CA SER A 57 -16.58 0.38 2.52
C SER A 57 -18.03 -0.07 2.33
N LEU A 58 -18.24 -1.30 1.88
CA LEU A 58 -19.56 -1.89 1.70
C LEU A 58 -20.27 -2.10 3.05
N LEU A 59 -19.57 -2.58 4.08
CA LEU A 59 -20.11 -2.73 5.43
C LEU A 59 -20.53 -1.37 6.03
N LEU A 60 -19.78 -0.32 5.72
CA LEU A 60 -20.09 1.06 6.09
C LEU A 60 -21.15 1.73 5.20
N ARG A 61 -21.73 0.98 4.25
CA ARG A 61 -22.74 1.47 3.29
C ARG A 61 -22.28 2.68 2.49
N ARG A 62 -20.98 2.78 2.20
CA ARG A 62 -20.47 3.78 1.26
C ARG A 62 -20.96 3.43 -0.15
N PRO A 63 -21.34 4.43 -0.97
CA PRO A 63 -21.82 4.17 -2.32
C PRO A 63 -20.71 3.51 -3.17
N PRO A 64 -20.96 2.33 -3.75
CA PRO A 64 -19.99 1.67 -4.62
C PRO A 64 -20.00 2.27 -6.03
N GLY A 65 -18.83 2.23 -6.69
CA GLY A 65 -18.63 2.54 -8.10
C GLY A 65 -18.40 1.28 -8.94
N ARG A 66 -17.48 1.37 -9.91
CA ARG A 66 -17.12 0.25 -10.79
C ARG A 66 -16.61 -0.94 -9.95
N GLU A 67 -17.09 -2.14 -10.29
CA GLU A 67 -16.71 -3.42 -9.63
C GLU A 67 -16.91 -3.46 -8.10
N ALA A 68 -17.86 -2.64 -7.63
CA ALA A 68 -18.22 -2.45 -6.23
C ALA A 68 -17.18 -1.75 -5.35
N TYR A 69 -16.17 -1.11 -5.95
CA TYR A 69 -15.15 -0.37 -5.21
C TYR A 69 -15.61 1.03 -4.83
N PRO A 70 -15.14 1.56 -3.69
CA PRO A 70 -15.43 2.95 -3.32
C PRO A 70 -14.76 3.92 -4.30
N GLY A 71 -15.37 5.09 -4.49
CA GLY A 71 -14.89 6.09 -5.46
C GLY A 71 -13.50 6.68 -5.17
N ASP A 72 -12.98 6.49 -3.96
CA ASP A 72 -11.65 6.94 -3.53
C ASP A 72 -10.59 5.81 -3.53
N VAL A 73 -10.85 4.69 -4.22
CA VAL A 73 -9.89 3.59 -4.33
C VAL A 73 -8.55 4.01 -4.96
N PHE A 74 -8.57 4.90 -5.95
CA PHE A 74 -7.32 5.46 -6.51
C PHE A 74 -6.54 6.29 -5.48
N TYR A 75 -7.27 7.07 -4.68
CA TYR A 75 -6.66 7.89 -3.62
C TYR A 75 -5.97 7.03 -2.54
N LEU A 76 -6.43 5.79 -2.35
CA LEU A 76 -5.83 4.82 -1.43
C LEU A 76 -4.35 4.55 -1.77
N HIS A 77 -4.08 4.21 -3.02
CA HIS A 77 -2.75 3.85 -3.49
C HIS A 77 -1.90 5.07 -3.79
N SER A 78 -2.48 6.12 -4.38
CA SER A 78 -1.72 7.34 -4.69
C SER A 78 -1.11 7.92 -3.42
N ARG A 79 -1.89 8.12 -2.36
CA ARG A 79 -1.35 8.65 -1.09
C ARG A 79 -0.36 7.70 -0.41
N LEU A 80 -0.42 6.40 -0.68
CA LEU A 80 0.50 5.41 -0.12
C LEU A 80 1.84 5.44 -0.87
N LEU A 81 1.79 5.39 -2.20
CA LEU A 81 2.97 5.28 -3.06
C LEU A 81 3.72 6.62 -3.19
N GLU A 82 3.03 7.76 -3.15
CA GLU A 82 3.66 9.08 -3.15
C GLU A 82 4.52 9.35 -1.90
N ARG A 83 4.41 8.53 -0.86
CA ARG A 83 5.32 8.56 0.30
C ARG A 83 6.71 8.01 -0.04
N ALA A 84 6.82 7.20 -1.09
CA ALA A 84 8.08 6.66 -1.56
C ALA A 84 8.79 7.67 -2.48
N ALA A 85 9.75 8.41 -1.92
CA ALA A 85 10.49 9.43 -2.65
C ALA A 85 11.97 9.47 -2.27
N LYS A 86 12.77 10.18 -3.06
CA LYS A 86 14.12 10.62 -2.69
C LYS A 86 14.06 12.04 -2.14
N LEU A 87 14.58 12.25 -0.94
CA LEU A 87 14.64 13.56 -0.32
C LEU A 87 15.77 14.42 -0.93
N SER A 88 15.62 15.74 -0.81
CA SER A 88 16.62 16.69 -1.29
C SER A 88 17.92 16.64 -0.49
N SER A 89 18.97 17.28 -1.00
CA SER A 89 20.25 17.42 -0.30
C SER A 89 20.16 18.10 1.07
N ARG A 90 19.18 18.99 1.26
CA ARG A 90 18.91 19.63 2.57
C ARG A 90 18.33 18.67 3.60
N LEU A 91 17.84 17.51 3.16
CA LEU A 91 17.17 16.49 3.96
C LEU A 91 17.93 15.15 3.95
N GLY A 92 19.21 15.16 3.60
CA GLY A 92 20.11 14.01 3.73
C GLY A 92 20.19 13.07 2.52
N GLU A 93 19.56 13.41 1.37
CA GLU A 93 19.60 12.60 0.13
C GLU A 93 19.13 11.14 0.25
N VAL A 94 18.45 10.81 1.34
CA VAL A 94 17.85 9.50 1.61
C VAL A 94 16.67 9.18 0.69
N SER A 95 16.31 7.90 0.62
CA SER A 95 15.21 7.46 -0.23
C SER A 95 14.38 6.35 0.39
N ILE A 96 13.11 6.33 0.02
CA ILE A 96 12.24 5.16 0.10
C ILE A 96 12.01 4.68 -1.32
N THR A 97 12.35 3.42 -1.61
CA THR A 97 12.00 2.75 -2.86
C THR A 97 10.83 1.81 -2.60
N ALA A 98 9.74 1.93 -3.37
CA ALA A 98 8.58 1.05 -3.26
C ALA A 98 8.50 0.12 -4.49
N LEU A 99 8.27 -1.17 -4.24
CA LEU A 99 7.99 -2.19 -5.24
C LEU A 99 6.58 -2.75 -4.97
N PRO A 100 5.54 -2.14 -5.54
CA PRO A 100 4.18 -2.64 -5.41
C PRO A 100 3.97 -3.86 -6.32
N ILE A 101 3.35 -4.91 -5.76
CA ILE A 101 2.85 -6.06 -6.52
C ILE A 101 1.34 -5.88 -6.68
N VAL A 102 0.86 -6.11 -7.89
CA VAL A 102 -0.56 -6.13 -8.23
C VAL A 102 -0.83 -7.44 -8.95
N GLU A 103 -1.77 -8.22 -8.41
CA GLU A 103 -2.25 -9.45 -9.03
C GLU A 103 -3.26 -9.10 -10.13
N THR A 104 -3.01 -9.56 -11.36
CA THR A 104 -3.93 -9.42 -12.50
C THR A 104 -4.80 -10.65 -12.64
N GLN A 105 -6.07 -10.45 -12.96
CA GLN A 105 -7.00 -11.54 -13.23
C GLN A 105 -6.97 -11.86 -14.74
N SER A 106 -6.63 -13.11 -15.08
CA SER A 106 -6.57 -13.58 -16.47
C SER A 106 -5.70 -12.72 -17.42
N GLY A 107 -4.70 -12.02 -16.88
CA GLY A 107 -3.81 -11.15 -17.65
C GLY A 107 -4.41 -9.80 -18.05
N ASP A 108 -5.57 -9.40 -17.50
CA ASP A 108 -6.14 -8.08 -17.76
C ASP A 108 -5.41 -7.00 -16.95
N VAL A 109 -4.73 -6.10 -17.68
CA VAL A 109 -3.99 -4.96 -17.11
C VAL A 109 -4.84 -3.71 -16.94
N PHE A 110 -6.09 -3.70 -17.43
CA PHE A 110 -7.02 -2.57 -17.31
C PHE A 110 -8.05 -2.78 -16.20
N ASP A 111 -7.85 -3.81 -15.37
CA ASP A 111 -8.63 -4.01 -14.16
C ASP A 111 -8.54 -2.77 -13.25
N VAL A 112 -9.60 -2.50 -12.50
CA VAL A 112 -9.89 -1.21 -11.84
C VAL A 112 -8.86 -0.82 -10.77
N TYR A 113 -8.00 -1.76 -10.35
CA TYR A 113 -6.94 -1.56 -9.33
C TYR A 113 -5.54 -1.73 -9.89
N SER A 114 -5.39 -1.92 -11.21
CA SER A 114 -4.11 -2.01 -11.92
C SER A 114 -3.47 -0.62 -12.16
N TYR A 115 -3.94 0.41 -11.47
CA TYR A 115 -3.48 1.81 -11.56
C TYR A 115 -2.81 2.29 -10.27
#